data_AF-A0A350JKH5-F1
#
_entry.id   AF-A0A350JKH5-F1
#
_cell.length_a   1.000
_cell.length_b   1.000
_cell.length_c   1.000
_cell.angle_alpha   90.00
_cell.angle_beta   90.00
_cell.angle_gamma   90.00
#
_symmetry.space_group_name_H-M   'P 1'
#
loop_
_entity.id
_entity.type
_entity.pdbx_description
1 polymer ?
#
loop_
_entity_poly.entity_id
_entity_poly.type
_entity_poly.pdbx_seq_one_letter_code
_entity_poly.pdbx_strand_id
1 'polypeptide(L)'
;SPYKALSVGDFWRRWHISLSTFLKDYLYIPIGGNKHGVIRTNINLMITMLIGGLWHGASWNFILWGAINGAGLLFYKSWKKISPYELSTHWLVRIWRIGITFAFITFTRIWFRAPDTLGVRQFFNQVRTNMGWEIIPDFIAGFKYTLLVMALGFLTHWLSNDFKDKWRDRFIHAHPIYQGLICISVIVVIYQSLSAEAQPFIYFQF
;
A
#
# COMPACT_ATOMS: atom_id res chain seq x y z
N SER A 1 5.89 -6.77 -5.43
CA SER A 1 4.76 -6.00 -4.87
C SER A 1 5.19 -5.30 -3.59
N PRO A 2 4.88 -4.01 -3.41
CA PRO A 2 5.18 -3.24 -2.19
C PRO A 2 4.54 -3.83 -0.93
N TYR A 3 3.39 -4.49 -1.05
CA TYR A 3 2.69 -5.12 0.08
C TYR A 3 3.36 -6.40 0.61
N LYS A 4 4.42 -6.88 -0.05
CA LYS A 4 5.30 -7.96 0.45
C LYS A 4 6.52 -7.40 1.19
N ALA A 5 6.47 -6.15 1.64
CA ALA A 5 7.57 -5.51 2.34
C ALA A 5 7.74 -6.08 3.75
N LEU A 6 8.99 -6.26 4.18
CA LEU A 6 9.35 -6.81 5.50
C LEU A 6 9.49 -5.74 6.59
N SER A 7 9.39 -4.47 6.20
CA SER A 7 9.46 -3.31 7.08
C SER A 7 8.93 -2.06 6.37
N VAL A 8 8.66 -1.01 7.15
CA VAL A 8 8.26 0.31 6.62
C VAL A 8 9.29 0.84 5.62
N GLY A 9 10.58 0.71 5.91
CA GLY A 9 11.65 1.14 4.99
C GLY A 9 11.74 0.30 3.71
N ASP A 10 11.42 -0.99 3.77
CA ASP A 10 11.30 -1.84 2.57
C ASP A 10 10.05 -1.48 1.75
N PHE A 11 8.95 -1.08 2.40
CA PHE A 11 7.75 -0.62 1.71
C PHE A 11 8.03 0.65 0.88
N TRP A 12 8.64 1.67 1.49
CA TRP A 12 8.95 2.93 0.81
C TRP A 12 9.94 2.80 -0.35
N ARG A 13 10.80 1.77 -0.35
CA ARG A 13 11.67 1.44 -1.49
C ARG A 13 10.92 0.81 -2.67
N ARG A 14 9.71 0.30 -2.44
CA ARG A 14 8.90 -0.43 -3.44
C ARG A 14 7.64 0.32 -3.86
N TRP A 15 7.17 1.25 -3.03
CA TRP A 15 5.97 2.05 -3.25
C TRP A 15 6.33 3.40 -3.83
N HIS A 16 5.57 3.82 -4.85
CA HIS A 16 5.71 5.11 -5.53
C HIS A 16 7.18 5.47 -5.83
N ILE A 17 7.89 4.54 -6.49
CA ILE A 17 9.35 4.55 -6.62
C ILE A 17 9.90 5.88 -7.14
N SER A 18 9.23 6.51 -8.11
CA SER A 18 9.60 7.83 -8.64
C SER A 18 9.61 8.91 -7.55
N LEU A 19 8.52 9.07 -6.82
CA LEU A 19 8.39 10.04 -5.71
C LEU A 19 9.35 9.71 -4.57
N SER A 20 9.42 8.44 -4.15
CA SER A 20 10.33 8.03 -3.07
C SER A 20 11.78 8.30 -3.44
N THR A 21 12.15 8.13 -4.71
CA THR A 21 13.48 8.48 -5.23
C THR A 21 13.67 9.99 -5.25
N PHE A 22 12.69 10.77 -5.73
CA PHE A 22 12.74 12.23 -5.73
C PHE A 22 12.94 12.80 -4.32
N LEU A 23 12.13 12.37 -3.35
CA LEU A 23 12.24 12.80 -1.95
C LEU A 23 13.62 12.42 -1.35
N LYS A 24 14.17 11.26 -1.73
CA LYS A 24 15.48 10.84 -1.26
C LYS A 24 16.60 11.71 -1.87
N ASP A 25 16.60 11.87 -3.19
CA ASP A 25 17.72 12.48 -3.93
C ASP A 25 17.69 14.01 -3.93
N TYR A 26 16.50 14.63 -3.92
CA TYR A 26 16.33 16.08 -4.02
C TYR A 26 15.89 16.76 -2.72
N LEU A 27 15.55 16.00 -1.68
CA LEU A 27 15.20 16.57 -0.39
C LEU A 27 16.07 15.99 0.73
N TYR A 28 15.99 14.69 0.99
CA TYR A 28 16.66 14.04 2.12
C TYR A 28 18.18 14.17 2.08
N ILE A 29 18.83 13.84 0.94
CA ILE A 29 20.28 13.94 0.80
C ILE A 29 20.75 15.40 0.88
N PRO A 30 20.14 16.37 0.16
CA PRO A 30 20.51 17.78 0.26
C PRO A 30 20.42 18.39 1.67
N ILE A 31 19.42 18.02 2.49
CA ILE A 31 19.30 18.53 3.88
C ILE A 31 20.26 17.84 4.87
N GLY A 32 21.16 16.97 4.38
CA GLY A 32 22.23 16.33 5.13
C GLY A 32 22.13 14.81 5.17
N GLY A 33 21.00 14.21 4.81
CA GLY A 33 20.81 12.76 4.78
C GLY A 33 21.16 12.08 6.10
N ASN A 34 22.10 11.12 6.02
CA ASN A 34 22.65 10.39 7.18
C ASN A 34 23.89 11.06 7.81
N LYS A 35 24.25 12.29 7.41
CA LYS A 35 25.41 13.02 7.94
C LYS A 35 25.06 13.68 9.27
N HIS A 36 26.07 14.09 10.03
CA HIS A 36 25.94 14.85 11.29
C HIS A 36 25.19 14.13 12.42
N GLY A 37 25.31 12.80 12.49
CA GLY A 37 24.87 12.00 13.64
C GLY A 37 23.40 11.57 13.62
N VAL A 38 23.03 10.77 14.63
CA VAL A 38 21.73 10.07 14.68
C VAL A 38 20.56 11.04 14.80
N ILE A 39 20.70 12.09 15.62
CA ILE A 39 19.63 13.08 15.84
C ILE A 39 19.31 13.83 14.55
N ARG A 40 20.32 14.38 13.87
CA ARG A 40 20.12 15.12 12.61
C ARG A 40 19.55 14.23 11.52
N THR A 41 20.04 12.98 11.44
CA THR A 41 19.49 11.99 10.50
C THR A 41 17.99 11.74 10.74
N ASN A 42 17.58 11.63 12.01
CA ASN A 42 16.19 11.36 12.35
C ASN A 42 15.29 12.56 12.04
N ILE A 43 15.77 13.78 12.33
CA ILE A 43 15.09 15.03 11.96
C ILE A 43 14.93 15.14 10.44
N ASN A 44 16.02 14.91 9.69
CA ASN A 44 16.00 14.95 8.23
C ASN A 44 14.98 13.96 7.64
N LEU A 45 14.90 12.75 8.21
CA LEU A 45 13.93 11.75 7.80
C LEU A 45 12.49 12.21 8.06
N MET A 46 12.21 12.76 9.24
CA MET A 46 10.88 13.30 9.57
C MET A 46 10.49 14.45 8.65
N ILE A 47 11.38 15.41 8.42
CA ILE A 47 11.16 16.53 7.50
C ILE A 47 10.84 16.02 6.10
N THR A 48 11.61 15.04 5.61
CA THR A 48 11.38 14.43 4.29
C THR A 48 9.98 13.82 4.19
N MET A 49 9.54 13.09 5.21
CA MET A 49 8.22 12.46 5.20
C MET A 49 7.07 13.46 5.38
N LEU A 50 7.26 14.51 6.18
CA LEU A 50 6.27 15.58 6.35
C LEU A 50 6.07 16.37 5.05
N ILE A 51 7.17 16.76 4.39
CA ILE A 51 7.12 17.44 3.09
C ILE A 51 6.56 16.50 2.01
N GLY A 52 6.93 15.22 2.04
CA GLY A 52 6.32 14.21 1.18
C GLY A 52 4.81 14.07 1.38
N GLY A 53 4.32 14.20 2.61
CA GLY A 53 2.89 14.33 2.91
C GLY A 53 2.29 15.57 2.27
N LEU A 54 2.85 16.75 2.54
CA LEU A 54 2.38 18.02 1.99
C LEU A 54 2.34 18.05 0.45
N TRP A 55 3.22 17.32 -0.23
CA TRP A 55 3.19 17.17 -1.69
C TRP A 55 1.87 16.58 -2.22
N HIS A 56 1.16 15.79 -1.41
CA HIS A 56 -0.13 15.20 -1.80
C HIS A 56 -1.33 16.14 -1.58
N GLY A 57 -1.20 17.19 -0.77
CA GLY A 57 -2.25 18.19 -0.57
C GLY A 57 -2.07 19.03 0.70
N ALA A 58 -2.74 20.18 0.74
CA ALA A 58 -2.61 21.20 1.79
C ALA A 58 -3.51 20.94 3.02
N SER A 59 -3.74 19.68 3.40
CA SER A 59 -4.58 19.32 4.56
C SER A 59 -3.75 18.76 5.72
N TRP A 60 -4.26 18.93 6.95
CA TRP A 60 -3.64 18.34 8.15
C TRP A 60 -3.51 16.82 8.07
N ASN A 61 -4.43 16.16 7.37
CA ASN A 61 -4.41 14.72 7.16
C ASN A 61 -3.12 14.26 6.46
N PHE A 62 -2.64 15.00 5.46
CA PHE A 62 -1.41 14.66 4.76
C PHE A 62 -0.15 14.90 5.61
N ILE A 63 -0.14 15.94 6.44
CA ILE A 63 0.94 16.17 7.41
C ILE A 63 0.98 15.03 8.43
N LEU A 64 -0.17 14.66 9.00
CA LEU A 64 -0.28 13.55 9.95
C LEU A 64 0.12 12.22 9.31
N TRP A 65 -0.29 11.96 8.07
CA TRP A 65 0.13 10.79 7.32
C TRP A 65 1.65 10.73 7.13
N GLY A 66 2.28 11.85 6.77
CA GLY A 66 3.74 11.98 6.67
C GLY A 66 4.42 11.76 8.01
N ALA A 67 3.88 12.35 9.09
CA ALA A 67 4.38 12.20 10.45
C ALA A 67 4.34 10.74 10.92
N ILE A 68 3.21 10.05 10.74
CA ILE A 68 3.05 8.65 11.13
C ILE A 68 4.03 7.76 10.36
N ASN A 69 4.17 7.94 9.05
CA ASN A 69 5.12 7.17 8.26
C ASN A 69 6.58 7.46 8.64
N GLY A 70 6.94 8.72 8.89
CA GLY A 70 8.25 9.09 9.40
C GLY A 70 8.55 8.45 10.76
N ALA A 71 7.58 8.50 11.69
CA ALA A 71 7.69 7.84 12.99
C ALA A 71 7.85 6.32 12.83
N GLY A 72 7.13 5.69 11.91
CA GLY A 72 7.27 4.27 11.57
C GLY A 72 8.66 3.92 11.04
N LEU A 73 9.27 4.78 10.22
CA LEU A 73 10.64 4.60 9.74
C LEU A 73 11.66 4.74 10.87
N LEU A 74 11.50 5.74 11.75
CA LEU A 74 12.37 5.93 12.91
C LEU A 74 12.26 4.77 13.91
N PHE A 75 11.03 4.33 14.18
CA PHE A 75 10.77 3.18 15.02
C PHE A 75 11.45 1.93 14.46
N TYR A 76 11.25 1.63 13.17
CA TYR A 76 11.90 0.48 12.54
C TYR A 76 13.43 0.59 12.54
N LYS A 77 13.99 1.79 12.31
CA LYS A 77 15.45 2.04 12.37
C LYS A 77 16.03 1.70 13.74
N SER A 78 15.32 2.01 14.82
CA SER A 78 15.72 1.65 16.19
C SER A 78 15.47 0.17 16.48
N TRP A 79 14.28 -0.34 16.16
CA TRP A 79 13.89 -1.73 16.37
C TRP A 79 14.84 -2.72 15.68
N LYS A 80 15.25 -2.42 14.44
CA LYS A 80 16.17 -3.24 13.66
C LYS A 80 17.49 -3.53 14.39
N LYS A 81 17.95 -2.64 15.27
CA LYS A 81 19.21 -2.82 16.01
C LYS A 81 19.11 -3.83 17.15
N ILE A 82 17.90 -4.03 17.69
CA ILE A 82 17.64 -4.88 18.87
C ILE A 82 16.81 -6.12 18.51
N SER A 83 16.25 -6.19 17.30
CA SER A 83 15.34 -7.25 16.92
C SER A 83 16.08 -8.58 16.73
N PRO A 84 15.72 -9.65 17.47
CA PRO A 84 16.31 -10.97 17.28
C PRO A 84 15.88 -11.63 15.96
N TYR A 85 14.88 -11.07 15.29
CA TYR A 85 14.27 -11.63 14.09
C TYR A 85 14.75 -10.98 12.79
N GLU A 86 15.62 -9.97 12.86
CA GLU A 86 16.01 -9.19 11.67
C GLU A 86 16.73 -10.07 10.63
N LEU A 87 17.59 -10.98 11.09
CA LEU A 87 18.37 -11.91 10.25
C LEU A 87 17.69 -13.28 10.07
N SER A 88 16.53 -13.51 10.68
CA SER A 88 15.85 -14.80 10.58
C SER A 88 15.29 -15.02 9.18
N THR A 89 15.57 -16.21 8.63
CA THR A 89 15.04 -16.67 7.34
C THR A 89 13.77 -17.51 7.49
N HIS A 90 13.31 -17.74 8.72
CA HIS A 90 12.16 -18.60 8.99
C HIS A 90 10.88 -18.01 8.36
N TRP A 91 10.10 -18.86 7.69
CA TRP A 91 8.93 -18.43 6.92
C TRP A 91 7.86 -17.76 7.79
N LEU A 92 7.63 -18.23 9.02
CA LEU A 92 6.74 -17.56 9.99
C LEU A 92 7.22 -16.14 10.32
N VAL A 93 8.55 -15.94 10.42
CA VAL A 93 9.11 -14.60 10.67
C VAL A 93 8.80 -13.67 9.52
N ARG A 94 8.97 -14.18 8.30
CA ARG A 94 8.61 -13.44 7.08
C ARG A 94 7.14 -13.06 7.07
N ILE A 95 6.24 -13.99 7.41
CA ILE A 95 4.78 -13.75 7.41
C ILE A 95 4.41 -12.64 8.38
N TRP A 96 4.82 -12.72 9.65
CA TRP A 96 4.40 -11.70 10.62
C TRP A 96 5.03 -10.34 10.31
N ARG A 97 6.27 -10.28 9.80
CA ARG A 97 6.91 -9.02 9.38
C ARG A 97 6.15 -8.34 8.25
N ILE A 98 5.71 -9.14 7.26
CA ILE A 98 4.83 -8.65 6.18
C ILE A 98 3.50 -8.20 6.79
N GLY A 99 2.88 -9.01 7.65
CA GLY A 99 1.60 -8.72 8.29
C GLY A 99 1.60 -7.40 9.06
N ILE A 100 2.59 -7.19 9.94
CA ILE A 100 2.73 -5.95 10.72
C ILE A 100 2.99 -4.76 9.81
N THR A 101 3.88 -4.89 8.82
CA THR A 101 4.17 -3.80 7.87
C THR A 101 2.92 -3.44 7.07
N PHE A 102 2.21 -4.45 6.55
CA PHE A 102 0.98 -4.27 5.79
C PHE A 102 -0.12 -3.61 6.63
N ALA A 103 -0.32 -4.07 7.87
CA ALA A 103 -1.29 -3.51 8.80
C ALA A 103 -0.96 -2.05 9.12
N PHE A 104 0.30 -1.74 9.43
CA PHE A 104 0.75 -0.37 9.68
C PHE A 104 0.51 0.54 8.48
N ILE A 105 0.95 0.13 7.28
CA ILE A 105 0.76 0.93 6.06
C ILE A 105 -0.73 1.14 5.77
N THR A 106 -1.54 0.10 5.91
CA THR A 106 -3.00 0.19 5.72
C THR A 106 -3.64 1.13 6.73
N PHE A 107 -3.21 1.08 7.99
CA PHE A 107 -3.65 2.01 9.02
C PHE A 107 -3.29 3.46 8.67
N THR A 108 -2.08 3.73 8.18
CA THR A 108 -1.71 5.10 7.79
C THR A 108 -2.63 5.67 6.70
N ARG A 109 -3.16 4.82 5.80
CA ARG A 109 -4.03 5.25 4.70
C ARG A 109 -5.36 5.84 5.14
N ILE A 110 -5.78 5.62 6.39
CA ILE A 110 -6.98 6.24 6.94
C ILE A 110 -6.86 7.77 6.81
N TRP A 111 -5.73 8.35 7.22
CA TRP A 111 -5.46 9.77 7.06
C TRP A 111 -5.32 10.18 5.60
N PHE A 112 -4.66 9.36 4.77
CA PHE A 112 -4.48 9.68 3.36
C PHE A 112 -5.80 9.76 2.57
N ARG A 113 -6.79 8.93 2.93
CA ARG A 113 -8.04 8.80 2.17
C ARG A 113 -9.19 9.62 2.75
N ALA A 114 -9.20 9.88 4.06
CA ALA A 114 -10.26 10.63 4.70
C ALA A 114 -10.30 12.08 4.17
N PRO A 115 -11.50 12.65 3.94
CA PRO A 115 -11.63 14.01 3.40
C PRO A 115 -11.07 15.07 4.35
N ASP A 116 -11.24 14.86 5.66
CA ASP A 116 -10.77 15.75 6.70
C ASP A 116 -10.51 14.97 8.02
N THR A 117 -10.16 15.69 9.08
CA THR A 117 -9.93 15.09 10.41
C THR A 117 -11.21 14.56 11.06
N LEU A 118 -12.38 15.08 10.69
CA LEU A 118 -13.68 14.60 11.18
C LEU A 118 -13.98 13.21 10.59
N GLY A 119 -13.72 13.01 9.30
CA GLY A 119 -13.85 11.72 8.61
C GLY A 119 -12.96 10.63 9.23
N VAL A 120 -11.73 10.97 9.62
CA VAL A 120 -10.85 10.05 10.37
C VAL A 120 -11.51 9.63 11.70
N ARG A 121 -12.06 10.60 12.45
CA ARG A 121 -12.73 10.33 13.74
C ARG A 121 -14.00 9.49 13.55
N GLN A 122 -14.79 9.79 12.52
CA GLN A 122 -15.99 9.01 12.19
C GLN A 122 -15.63 7.56 11.85
N PHE A 123 -14.56 7.34 11.07
CA PHE A 123 -14.08 5.99 10.78
C PHE A 123 -13.75 5.21 12.05
N PHE A 124 -12.97 5.80 12.97
CA PHE A 124 -12.62 5.13 14.23
C PHE A 124 -13.84 4.89 15.13
N ASN A 125 -14.77 5.83 15.18
CA ASN A 125 -16.02 5.66 15.93
C ASN A 125 -16.84 4.50 15.34
N GLN A 126 -17.01 4.44 14.03
CA GLN A 126 -17.75 3.35 13.38
C GLN A 126 -17.14 1.99 13.69
N VAL A 127 -15.81 1.85 13.54
CA VAL A 127 -15.10 0.60 13.85
C VAL A 127 -15.24 0.20 15.32
N ARG A 128 -15.25 1.17 16.24
CA ARG A 128 -15.32 0.91 17.68
C ARG A 128 -16.74 0.61 18.17
N THR A 129 -17.74 1.35 17.72
CA THR A 129 -19.08 1.35 18.33
C THR A 129 -20.17 0.79 17.43
N ASN A 130 -19.97 0.76 16.12
CA ASN A 130 -21.02 0.43 15.17
C ASN A 130 -20.47 -0.34 13.95
N MET A 131 -19.69 -1.39 14.19
CA MET A 131 -19.06 -2.15 13.11
C MET A 131 -20.10 -2.89 12.23
N GLY A 132 -21.30 -3.14 12.78
CA GLY A 132 -22.43 -3.75 12.05
C GLY A 132 -22.14 -5.19 11.61
N TRP A 133 -21.59 -6.04 12.48
CA TRP A 133 -21.18 -7.40 12.15
C TRP A 133 -22.32 -8.24 11.53
N GLU A 134 -23.56 -7.93 11.89
CA GLU A 134 -24.79 -8.53 11.39
C GLU A 134 -25.01 -8.34 9.89
N ILE A 135 -24.45 -7.30 9.28
CA ILE A 135 -24.63 -7.01 7.84
C ILE A 135 -23.62 -7.77 6.95
N ILE A 136 -22.63 -8.45 7.54
CA ILE A 136 -21.57 -9.13 6.79
C ILE A 136 -22.13 -10.19 5.82
N PRO A 137 -23.09 -11.05 6.20
CA PRO A 137 -23.68 -12.01 5.27
C PRO A 137 -24.33 -11.34 4.06
N ASP A 138 -25.12 -10.27 4.29
CA ASP A 138 -25.79 -9.53 3.23
C ASP A 138 -24.79 -8.81 2.33
N PHE A 139 -23.73 -8.23 2.91
CA PHE A 139 -22.64 -7.62 2.17
C PHE A 139 -21.93 -8.66 1.27
N ILE A 140 -21.57 -9.83 1.82
CA ILE A 140 -20.92 -10.89 1.04
C ILE A 140 -21.85 -11.36 -0.08
N ALA A 141 -23.15 -11.54 0.20
CA ALA A 141 -24.12 -11.97 -0.80
C ALA A 141 -24.29 -10.94 -1.93
N GLY A 142 -24.39 -9.65 -1.58
CA GLY A 142 -24.56 -8.55 -2.52
C GLY A 142 -23.32 -8.27 -3.38
N PHE A 143 -22.12 -8.42 -2.82
CA PHE A 143 -20.85 -8.11 -3.49
C PHE A 143 -20.02 -9.34 -3.88
N LYS A 144 -20.61 -10.55 -3.89
CA LYS A 144 -19.88 -11.82 -4.10
C LYS A 144 -18.99 -11.83 -5.34
N TYR A 145 -19.42 -11.27 -6.46
CA TYR A 145 -18.64 -11.24 -7.70
C TYR A 145 -17.48 -10.26 -7.61
N THR A 146 -17.70 -9.07 -7.06
CA THR A 146 -16.64 -8.09 -6.78
C THR A 146 -15.60 -8.68 -5.84
N LEU A 147 -16.04 -9.30 -4.74
CA LEU A 147 -15.16 -9.97 -3.78
C LEU A 147 -14.37 -11.11 -4.42
N LEU A 148 -15.00 -11.91 -5.31
CA LEU A 148 -14.33 -12.97 -6.05
C LEU A 148 -13.24 -12.43 -6.97
N VAL A 149 -13.51 -11.37 -7.73
CA VAL A 149 -12.52 -10.75 -8.61
C VAL A 149 -11.38 -10.12 -7.81
N MET A 150 -11.69 -9.46 -6.68
CA MET A 150 -10.67 -8.97 -5.75
C MET A 150 -9.82 -10.10 -5.18
N ALA A 151 -10.43 -11.22 -4.78
CA ALA A 151 -9.73 -12.38 -4.26
C ALA A 151 -8.83 -13.01 -5.33
N LEU A 152 -9.32 -13.20 -6.55
CA LEU A 152 -8.52 -13.68 -7.69
C LEU A 152 -7.35 -12.74 -7.96
N GLY A 153 -7.60 -11.43 -8.07
CA GLY A 153 -6.56 -10.41 -8.23
C GLY A 153 -5.52 -10.47 -7.12
N PHE A 154 -5.95 -10.59 -5.86
CA PHE A 154 -5.05 -10.75 -4.72
C PHE A 154 -4.20 -12.01 -4.84
N LEU A 155 -4.80 -13.18 -5.13
CA LEU A 155 -4.08 -14.44 -5.34
C LEU A 155 -3.01 -14.30 -6.44
N THR A 156 -3.32 -13.62 -7.55
CA THR A 156 -2.32 -13.40 -8.60
C THR A 156 -1.11 -12.59 -8.11
N HIS A 157 -1.27 -11.67 -7.16
CA HIS A 157 -0.13 -10.95 -6.57
C HIS A 157 0.81 -11.85 -5.77
N TRP A 158 0.32 -12.99 -5.26
CA TRP A 158 1.10 -13.95 -4.47
C TRP A 158 1.80 -15.01 -5.29
N LEU A 159 1.31 -15.32 -6.49
CA LEU A 159 1.98 -16.22 -7.46
C LEU A 159 3.42 -15.77 -7.73
N SER A 160 4.32 -16.74 -7.93
CA SER A 160 5.72 -16.50 -8.27
C SER A 160 5.84 -15.84 -9.64
N ASN A 161 6.96 -15.14 -9.87
CA ASN A 161 7.23 -14.55 -11.18
C ASN A 161 7.40 -15.65 -12.23
N ASP A 162 8.11 -16.73 -11.92
CA ASP A 162 8.30 -17.87 -12.84
C ASP A 162 6.97 -18.47 -13.33
N PHE A 163 5.98 -18.57 -12.43
CA PHE A 163 4.64 -19.03 -12.80
C PHE A 163 3.99 -18.04 -13.78
N LYS A 164 4.06 -16.74 -13.49
CA LYS A 164 3.49 -15.69 -14.35
C LYS A 164 4.18 -15.65 -15.71
N ASP A 165 5.51 -15.75 -15.74
CA ASP A 165 6.31 -15.75 -16.95
C ASP A 165 5.96 -16.97 -17.81
N LYS A 166 5.86 -18.17 -17.22
CA LYS A 166 5.45 -19.38 -17.94
C LYS A 166 4.06 -19.26 -18.58
N TRP A 167 3.08 -18.68 -17.88
CA TRP A 167 1.74 -18.48 -18.42
C TRP A 167 1.68 -17.36 -19.46
N ARG A 168 2.43 -16.27 -19.25
CA ARG A 168 2.61 -15.21 -20.25
C ARG A 168 3.20 -15.80 -21.54
N ASP A 169 4.27 -16.57 -21.43
CA ASP A 169 4.97 -17.12 -22.59
C ASP A 169 4.06 -18.12 -23.32
N ARG A 170 3.30 -18.96 -22.60
CA ARG A 170 2.25 -19.81 -23.21
C ARG A 170 1.20 -19.01 -23.97
N PHE A 171 0.75 -17.88 -23.41
CA PHE A 171 -0.23 -17.02 -24.06
C PHE A 171 0.35 -16.39 -25.33
N ILE A 172 1.59 -15.89 -25.28
CA ILE A 172 2.28 -15.28 -26.42
C ILE A 172 2.42 -16.27 -27.59
N HIS A 173 2.70 -17.54 -27.30
CA HIS A 173 2.85 -18.58 -28.32
C HIS A 173 1.52 -19.30 -28.68
N ALA A 174 0.40 -18.93 -28.05
CA ALA A 174 -0.90 -19.51 -28.38
C ALA A 174 -1.41 -19.01 -29.73
N HIS A 175 -2.21 -19.82 -30.41
CA HIS A 175 -2.84 -19.42 -31.67
C HIS A 175 -3.67 -18.12 -31.49
N PRO A 176 -3.67 -17.16 -32.44
CA PRO A 176 -4.33 -15.87 -32.29
C PRO A 176 -5.81 -15.94 -31.91
N ILE A 177 -6.52 -16.99 -32.35
CA ILE A 177 -7.91 -17.24 -31.95
C ILE A 177 -8.04 -17.43 -30.43
N TYR A 178 -7.17 -18.21 -29.81
CA TYR A 178 -7.19 -18.40 -28.35
C TYR A 178 -6.81 -17.12 -27.61
N GLN A 179 -5.86 -16.34 -28.15
CA GLN A 179 -5.52 -15.03 -27.58
C GLN A 179 -6.74 -14.11 -27.60
N GLY A 180 -7.43 -14.01 -28.74
CA GLY A 180 -8.66 -13.23 -28.90
C GLY A 180 -9.76 -13.66 -27.95
N LEU A 181 -10.02 -14.97 -27.84
CA LEU A 181 -11.03 -15.51 -26.92
C LEU A 181 -10.70 -15.20 -25.45
N ILE A 182 -9.43 -15.33 -25.05
CA ILE A 182 -9.00 -14.99 -23.69
C ILE A 182 -9.19 -13.47 -23.45
N CYS A 183 -8.76 -12.61 -24.37
CA CYS A 183 -8.95 -11.16 -24.23
C CYS A 183 -10.42 -10.78 -24.12
N ILE A 184 -11.29 -11.33 -24.97
CA ILE A 184 -12.74 -11.10 -24.91
C ILE A 184 -13.30 -11.56 -23.57
N SER A 185 -12.91 -12.76 -23.10
CA SER A 185 -13.39 -13.27 -21.81
C SER A 185 -12.97 -12.38 -20.64
N VAL A 186 -11.74 -11.85 -20.63
CA VAL A 186 -11.25 -10.91 -19.61
C VAL A 186 -12.03 -9.60 -19.66
N ILE A 187 -12.30 -9.07 -20.85
CA ILE A 187 -13.10 -7.85 -21.03
C ILE A 187 -14.52 -8.05 -20.48
N VAL A 188 -15.17 -9.17 -20.81
CA VAL A 188 -16.51 -9.50 -20.31
C VAL A 188 -16.50 -9.61 -18.78
N VAL A 189 -15.52 -10.30 -18.19
CA VAL A 189 -15.41 -10.42 -16.73
C VAL A 189 -15.20 -9.04 -16.08
N ILE A 190 -14.34 -8.19 -16.63
CA ILE A 190 -14.13 -6.83 -16.12
C ILE A 190 -15.42 -6.03 -16.20
N TYR A 191 -16.11 -6.06 -17.34
CA TYR A 191 -17.37 -5.33 -17.55
C TYR A 191 -18.46 -5.77 -16.57
N GLN A 192 -18.63 -7.08 -16.37
CA GLN A 192 -19.59 -7.65 -15.41
C GLN A 192 -19.20 -7.36 -13.95
N SER A 193 -17.95 -6.97 -13.70
CA SER A 193 -17.44 -6.64 -12.37
C SER A 193 -17.44 -5.13 -12.09
N LEU A 194 -17.82 -4.29 -13.05
CA LEU A 194 -17.98 -2.86 -12.84
C LEU A 194 -19.17 -2.62 -11.92
N SER A 195 -18.89 -2.32 -10.65
CA SER A 195 -19.90 -2.03 -9.63
C SER A 195 -20.09 -0.52 -9.38
N ALA A 196 -19.29 0.34 -10.01
CA ALA A 196 -19.34 1.79 -9.82
C ALA A 196 -18.99 2.54 -11.11
N GLU A 197 -19.59 3.71 -11.30
CA GLU A 197 -19.30 4.61 -12.41
C GLU A 197 -17.86 5.14 -12.36
N ALA A 198 -17.32 5.53 -13.52
CA ALA A 198 -15.97 6.06 -13.65
C ALA A 198 -15.77 7.27 -12.73
N GLN A 199 -14.92 7.10 -11.71
CA GLN A 199 -14.59 8.18 -10.79
C GLN A 199 -13.63 9.18 -11.46
N PRO A 200 -13.85 10.50 -11.30
CA PRO A 200 -12.89 11.51 -11.75
C PRO A 200 -11.49 11.23 -11.20
N PHE A 201 -10.47 11.55 -11.98
CA PHE A 201 -9.08 11.34 -11.56
C PHE A 201 -8.79 12.10 -10.26
N ILE A 202 -8.11 11.46 -9.30
CA ILE A 202 -7.92 11.94 -7.92
C ILE A 202 -7.35 13.37 -7.82
N TYR A 203 -6.55 13.81 -8.79
CA TYR A 203 -6.00 15.17 -8.85
C TYR A 203 -6.98 16.26 -9.32
N PHE A 204 -8.26 15.93 -9.50
CA PHE A 204 -9.30 16.92 -9.79
C PHE A 204 -10.39 16.95 -8.72
N GLN A 205 -10.19 16.27 -7.58
CA GLN A 205 -11.16 16.15 -6.49
C GLN A 205 -10.76 16.96 -5.24
N PHE A 206 -10.18 18.16 -5.43
CA PHE A 206 -9.89 19.09 -4.33
C PHE A 206 -11.06 20.02 -4.05
#